data_AF-A0A517ZTT4-F1
#
_entry.id   AF-A0A517ZTT4-F1
#
_cell.length_a   1.000
_cell.length_b   1.000
_cell.length_c   1.000
_cell.angle_alpha   90.00
_cell.angle_beta   90.00
_cell.angle_gamma   90.00
#
_symmetry.space_group_name_H-M   'P 1'
#
loop_
_entity.id
_entity.type
_entity.pdbx_description
1 polymer ?
#
loop_
_entity_poly.entity_id
_entity_poly.type
_entity_poly.pdbx_seq_one_letter_code
_entity_poly.pdbx_strand_id
1 'polypeptide(L)'
;MSSQLPTLGRRDFLLTAAAAAAVAGTTMNSAVAANKVLPRVHTVLGPVPPEKLGLTLMHEHAPLVDWSELYEFKPAPLVPAVRNEMLKKMTAMLQAFEATLTDKQSPGAIVECTPIRVGRDPRLLVDLARRVKCHLIAATGFWCEAFAPQHPWAIQMGLERGGIDKIAQLYIREIREGMEDPTGQWGEKFTNVKAGVIKIGTSAYMTPSERRCNTAAAIASSETGCPITTHTTDGGGLEQARLLLAAGAKPQRVIIGHMGNKDDRKQDEAYEYQRQLVELGCYVQFDRVGHDSYAVDKCARQIRRLVEAGFAQQILVGHDWAPYFYRGQFDSNVPNNTIDAWTFKDSDYTIVTKQLLPQLAAAGVSAKDIQAITIGNPARVLAF
;
A
#
# COMPACT_ATOMS: atom_id res chain seq x y z
N MET A 1 -36.56 8.07 -86.00
CA MET A 1 -36.40 7.37 -84.72
C MET A 1 -34.92 7.45 -84.37
N SER A 2 -34.46 8.53 -83.71
CA SER A 2 -34.42 8.71 -82.25
C SER A 2 -33.66 7.59 -81.53
N SER A 3 -32.42 7.87 -81.15
CA SER A 3 -31.96 7.73 -79.75
C SER A 3 -30.62 8.46 -79.58
N GLN A 4 -30.69 9.69 -79.05
CA GLN A 4 -29.54 10.38 -78.48
C GLN A 4 -29.24 9.77 -77.10
N LEU A 5 -27.99 9.42 -76.85
CA LEU A 5 -27.50 9.00 -75.53
C LEU A 5 -27.53 10.21 -74.56
N PRO A 6 -28.10 10.08 -73.36
CA PRO A 6 -28.10 11.16 -72.38
C PRO A 6 -26.70 11.32 -71.76
N THR A 7 -26.19 12.55 -71.79
CA THR A 7 -25.02 12.97 -71.01
C THR A 7 -25.39 13.03 -69.52
N LEU A 8 -24.81 12.15 -68.72
CA LEU A 8 -24.96 12.14 -67.26
C LEU A 8 -24.32 13.39 -66.65
N GLY A 9 -25.12 14.20 -65.96
CA GLY A 9 -24.65 15.40 -65.29
C GLY A 9 -23.92 15.08 -63.98
N ARG A 10 -23.03 15.97 -63.54
CA ARG A 10 -22.30 15.88 -62.25
C ARG A 10 -23.20 15.64 -61.00
N ARG A 11 -24.52 15.87 -61.09
CA ARG A 11 -25.48 15.56 -60.02
C ARG A 11 -25.89 14.08 -59.96
N ASP A 12 -25.89 13.36 -61.08
CA ASP A 12 -26.31 11.95 -61.12
C ASP A 12 -25.24 11.01 -60.54
N PHE A 13 -23.95 11.39 -60.69
CA PHE A 13 -22.83 10.67 -60.08
C PHE A 13 -22.83 10.75 -58.54
N LEU A 14 -23.31 11.88 -57.98
CA LEU A 14 -23.37 12.07 -56.52
C LEU A 14 -24.53 11.30 -55.88
N LEU A 15 -25.63 11.07 -56.61
CA LEU A 15 -26.78 10.31 -56.11
C LEU A 15 -26.58 8.79 -56.16
N THR A 16 -25.80 8.29 -57.12
CA THR A 16 -25.43 6.85 -57.16
C THR A 16 -24.35 6.49 -56.14
N ALA A 17 -23.44 7.42 -55.81
CA ALA A 17 -22.46 7.21 -54.74
C ALA A 17 -23.10 7.23 -53.34
N ALA A 18 -24.17 8.01 -53.12
CA ALA A 18 -24.87 8.07 -51.84
C ALA A 18 -25.74 6.81 -51.56
N ALA A 19 -26.27 6.16 -52.61
CA ALA A 19 -27.08 4.95 -52.45
C ALA A 19 -26.24 3.66 -52.28
N ALA A 20 -25.00 3.62 -52.78
CA ALA A 20 -24.10 2.49 -52.58
C ALA A 20 -23.39 2.51 -51.20
N ALA A 21 -23.31 3.67 -50.53
CA ALA A 21 -22.75 3.79 -49.18
C ALA A 21 -23.77 3.47 -48.06
N ALA A 22 -25.06 3.40 -48.37
CA ALA A 22 -26.13 3.23 -47.39
C ALA A 22 -26.56 1.77 -47.14
N VAL A 23 -26.02 0.78 -47.87
CA VAL A 23 -26.39 -0.66 -47.73
C VAL A 23 -25.22 -1.54 -47.29
N ALA A 24 -24.03 -0.96 -47.05
CA ALA A 24 -22.86 -1.67 -46.50
C ALA A 24 -22.55 -1.30 -45.03
N GLY A 25 -23.50 -0.71 -44.30
CA GLY A 25 -23.30 -0.17 -42.94
C GLY A 25 -24.14 -0.82 -41.84
N THR A 26 -24.89 -1.89 -42.12
CA THR A 26 -25.75 -2.56 -41.14
C THR A 26 -25.42 -4.04 -41.06
N THR A 27 -24.35 -4.36 -40.34
CA THR A 27 -24.18 -5.52 -39.45
C THR A 27 -22.70 -5.67 -39.14
N MET A 28 -22.26 -5.08 -38.03
CA MET A 28 -21.31 -5.63 -37.06
C MET A 28 -21.11 -4.57 -35.96
N ASN A 29 -22.21 -4.14 -35.34
CA ASN A 29 -22.16 -3.58 -34.00
C ASN A 29 -22.25 -4.75 -33.00
N SER A 30 -21.34 -5.72 -33.16
CA SER A 30 -20.98 -6.60 -32.05
C SER A 30 -20.18 -5.71 -31.12
N ALA A 31 -20.88 -5.15 -30.14
CA ALA A 31 -20.27 -4.57 -28.96
C ALA A 31 -19.27 -5.60 -28.41
N VAL A 32 -18.00 -5.42 -28.73
CA VAL A 32 -16.94 -5.80 -27.81
C VAL A 32 -17.12 -4.82 -26.67
N ALA A 33 -18.05 -5.12 -25.76
CA ALA A 33 -17.93 -4.66 -24.40
C ALA A 33 -16.55 -5.16 -24.00
N ALA A 34 -15.54 -4.27 -24.08
CA ALA A 34 -14.27 -4.53 -23.46
C ALA A 34 -14.63 -4.93 -22.05
N ASN A 35 -14.43 -6.21 -21.71
CA ASN A 35 -14.65 -6.73 -20.37
C ASN A 35 -13.80 -5.85 -19.48
N LYS A 36 -14.42 -4.80 -18.90
CA LYS A 36 -13.72 -3.83 -18.10
C LYS A 36 -13.37 -4.61 -16.85
N VAL A 37 -12.13 -5.12 -16.81
CA VAL A 37 -11.64 -5.87 -15.66
C VAL A 37 -11.83 -4.95 -14.47
N LEU A 38 -12.78 -5.31 -13.61
CA LEU A 38 -13.10 -4.52 -12.44
C LEU A 38 -11.87 -4.53 -11.53
N PRO A 39 -11.43 -3.38 -11.01
CA PRO A 39 -10.30 -3.32 -10.09
C PRO A 39 -10.44 -4.32 -8.95
N ARG A 40 -9.35 -5.01 -8.60
CA ARG A 40 -9.33 -6.02 -7.53
C ARG A 40 -8.36 -5.60 -6.45
N VAL A 41 -8.55 -6.12 -5.24
CA VAL A 41 -7.56 -6.04 -4.17
C VAL A 41 -6.75 -7.32 -4.16
N HIS A 42 -5.44 -7.20 -4.36
CA HIS A 42 -4.53 -8.35 -4.38
C HIS A 42 -4.19 -8.77 -2.94
N THR A 43 -4.83 -9.83 -2.45
CA THR A 43 -4.49 -10.47 -1.18
C THR A 43 -3.48 -11.59 -1.40
N VAL A 44 -2.80 -12.05 -0.35
CA VAL A 44 -1.85 -13.17 -0.44
C VAL A 44 -2.49 -14.51 -0.81
N LEU A 45 -3.82 -14.65 -0.66
CA LEU A 45 -4.58 -15.81 -1.10
C LEU A 45 -5.26 -15.61 -2.47
N GLY A 46 -5.01 -14.48 -3.13
CA GLY A 46 -5.54 -14.13 -4.44
C GLY A 46 -6.40 -12.86 -4.42
N PRO A 47 -6.80 -12.37 -5.61
CA PRO A 47 -7.54 -11.14 -5.74
C PRO A 47 -8.98 -11.26 -5.23
N VAL A 48 -9.46 -10.29 -4.46
CA VAL A 48 -10.85 -10.20 -3.99
C VAL A 48 -11.51 -8.91 -4.50
N PRO A 49 -12.85 -8.87 -4.63
CA PRO A 49 -13.55 -7.61 -4.88
C PRO A 49 -13.32 -6.63 -3.72
N PRO A 50 -13.15 -5.32 -3.96
CA PRO A 50 -12.86 -4.36 -2.90
C PRO A 50 -13.92 -4.31 -1.79
N GLU A 51 -15.19 -4.51 -2.14
CA GLU A 51 -16.31 -4.57 -1.20
C GLU A 51 -16.30 -5.79 -0.27
N LYS A 52 -15.39 -6.75 -0.50
CA LYS A 52 -15.21 -7.94 0.35
C LYS A 52 -14.14 -7.76 1.44
N LEU A 53 -13.40 -6.65 1.46
CA LEU A 53 -12.39 -6.42 2.49
C LEU A 53 -12.99 -6.28 3.89
N GLY A 54 -14.04 -5.47 4.04
CA GLY A 54 -14.53 -5.05 5.34
C GLY A 54 -13.63 -3.99 5.99
N LEU A 55 -13.60 -3.95 7.33
CA LEU A 55 -12.77 -3.01 8.08
C LEU A 55 -11.30 -3.34 7.91
N THR A 56 -10.51 -2.38 7.42
CA THR A 56 -9.11 -2.62 7.06
C THR A 56 -8.17 -1.79 7.93
N LEU A 57 -7.18 -2.46 8.54
CA LEU A 57 -6.02 -1.81 9.16
C LEU A 57 -4.94 -1.63 8.10
N MET A 58 -4.58 -0.38 7.80
CA MET A 58 -3.86 -0.05 6.57
C MET A 58 -2.34 -0.12 6.68
N HIS A 59 -1.78 -0.46 7.84
CA HIS A 59 -0.34 -0.60 8.05
C HIS A 59 -0.07 -1.35 9.34
N GLU A 60 0.29 -2.61 9.18
CA GLU A 60 0.63 -3.56 10.23
C GLU A 60 1.85 -4.38 9.79
N HIS A 61 2.43 -5.15 10.70
CA HIS A 61 3.44 -6.15 10.38
C HIS A 61 3.08 -7.52 10.95
N ALA A 62 2.83 -8.51 10.09
CA ALA A 62 2.17 -9.75 10.50
C ALA A 62 2.43 -10.94 9.55
N PRO A 63 3.39 -11.82 9.84
CA PRO A 63 4.56 -11.65 10.73
C PRO A 63 5.79 -11.18 9.95
N LEU A 64 6.71 -10.49 10.65
CA LEU A 64 8.06 -10.21 10.16
C LEU A 64 9.09 -11.11 10.88
N VAL A 65 10.15 -11.52 10.18
CA VAL A 65 11.21 -12.38 10.73
C VAL A 65 12.19 -11.56 11.60
N ASP A 66 13.05 -10.75 10.96
CA ASP A 66 13.97 -9.81 11.60
C ASP A 66 14.45 -8.74 10.60
N TRP A 67 15.40 -7.90 11.02
CA TRP A 67 16.00 -6.84 10.18
C TRP A 67 17.48 -7.08 9.89
N SER A 68 17.98 -8.30 10.07
CA SER A 68 19.40 -8.61 9.97
C SER A 68 19.97 -8.29 8.58
N GLU A 69 19.18 -8.48 7.53
CA GLU A 69 19.59 -8.22 6.14
C GLU A 69 19.81 -6.74 5.83
N LEU A 70 19.22 -5.81 6.60
CA LEU A 70 19.53 -4.38 6.48
C LEU A 70 20.97 -4.04 6.90
N TYR A 71 21.60 -4.92 7.68
CA TYR A 71 22.97 -4.80 8.18
C TYR A 71 23.91 -5.82 7.53
N GLU A 72 23.52 -6.37 6.38
CA GLU A 72 24.30 -7.38 5.64
C GLU A 72 24.54 -8.69 6.41
N PHE A 73 23.73 -8.96 7.44
CA PHE A 73 23.75 -10.21 8.18
C PHE A 73 22.70 -11.18 7.66
N LYS A 74 22.94 -12.48 7.86
CA LYS A 74 21.96 -13.51 7.56
C LYS A 74 20.76 -13.40 8.51
N PRO A 75 19.52 -13.52 8.01
CA PRO A 75 18.35 -13.50 8.86
C PRO A 75 18.28 -14.76 9.73
N ALA A 76 17.47 -14.66 10.78
CA ALA A 76 17.09 -15.76 11.65
C ALA A 76 16.61 -16.98 10.86
N PRO A 77 17.10 -18.20 11.16
CA PRO A 77 16.58 -19.39 10.52
C PRO A 77 15.13 -19.59 10.95
N LEU A 78 14.22 -19.67 9.99
CA LEU A 78 12.80 -19.93 10.21
C LEU A 78 12.55 -21.44 10.49
N VAL A 79 13.21 -21.97 11.51
CA VAL A 79 13.05 -23.36 11.95
C VAL A 79 11.60 -23.63 12.38
N PRO A 80 11.10 -24.88 12.32
CA PRO A 80 9.69 -25.19 12.58
C PRO A 80 9.14 -24.64 13.90
N ALA A 81 9.93 -24.65 14.98
CA ALA A 81 9.53 -24.13 16.28
C ALA A 81 9.24 -22.61 16.24
N VAL A 82 10.20 -21.82 15.73
CA VAL A 82 10.10 -20.37 15.54
C VAL A 82 8.90 -20.04 14.65
N ARG A 83 8.79 -20.70 13.50
CA ARG A 83 7.68 -20.52 12.56
C ARG A 83 6.32 -20.76 13.21
N ASN A 84 6.20 -21.83 14.00
CA ASN A 84 4.94 -22.18 14.66
C ASN A 84 4.58 -21.17 15.75
N GLU A 85 5.56 -20.66 16.50
CA GLU A 85 5.36 -19.62 17.51
C GLU A 85 4.86 -18.32 16.87
N MET A 86 5.52 -17.86 15.80
CA MET A 86 5.12 -16.68 15.03
C MET A 86 3.66 -16.79 14.57
N LEU A 87 3.34 -17.90 13.90
CA LEU A 87 1.99 -18.14 13.39
C LEU A 87 0.97 -18.22 14.52
N LYS A 88 1.29 -18.85 15.65
CA LYS A 88 0.39 -18.92 16.82
C LYS A 88 0.11 -17.53 17.39
N LYS A 89 1.15 -16.73 17.63
CA LYS A 89 1.02 -15.36 18.16
C LYS A 89 0.20 -14.47 17.22
N MET A 90 0.55 -14.46 15.93
CA MET A 90 -0.15 -13.65 14.94
C MET A 90 -1.60 -14.08 14.73
N THR A 91 -1.87 -15.39 14.71
CA THR A 91 -3.24 -15.90 14.59
C THR A 91 -4.09 -15.40 15.76
N ALA A 92 -3.58 -15.48 17.00
CA ALA A 92 -4.31 -15.01 18.17
C ALA A 92 -4.61 -13.50 18.12
N MET A 93 -3.63 -12.69 17.70
CA MET A 93 -3.82 -11.23 17.58
C MET A 93 -4.84 -10.87 16.50
N LEU A 94 -4.79 -11.51 15.33
CA LEU A 94 -5.76 -11.27 14.26
C LEU A 94 -7.16 -11.78 14.60
N GLN A 95 -7.27 -12.91 15.31
CA GLN A 95 -8.56 -13.37 15.84
C GLN A 95 -9.12 -12.41 16.89
N ALA A 96 -8.28 -11.80 17.72
CA ALA A 96 -8.72 -10.76 18.64
C ALA A 96 -9.24 -9.52 17.90
N PHE A 97 -8.61 -9.12 16.79
CA PHE A 97 -9.10 -8.08 15.89
C PHE A 97 -10.45 -8.47 15.25
N GLU A 98 -10.55 -9.67 14.65
CA GLU A 98 -11.78 -10.19 14.05
C GLU A 98 -12.96 -10.20 15.03
N ALA A 99 -12.70 -10.55 16.29
CA ALA A 99 -13.72 -10.56 17.35
C ALA A 99 -14.27 -9.16 17.68
N THR A 100 -13.62 -8.08 17.24
CA THR A 100 -14.13 -6.70 17.39
C THR A 100 -15.03 -6.26 16.25
N LEU A 101 -15.12 -7.03 15.16
CA LEU A 101 -15.80 -6.62 13.94
C LEU A 101 -17.28 -7.03 13.99
N THR A 102 -18.13 -6.12 13.53
CA THR A 102 -19.53 -6.44 13.19
C THR A 102 -19.63 -7.22 11.88
N ASP A 103 -20.81 -7.74 11.54
CA ASP A 103 -21.05 -8.43 10.26
C ASP A 103 -20.73 -7.55 9.04
N LYS A 104 -20.97 -6.24 9.13
CA LYS A 104 -20.68 -5.29 8.05
C LYS A 104 -19.19 -4.95 7.93
N GLN A 105 -18.42 -5.20 8.98
CA GLN A 105 -16.98 -4.97 9.05
C GLN A 105 -16.18 -6.24 8.77
N SER A 106 -16.80 -7.41 8.92
CA SER A 106 -16.20 -8.72 8.63
C SER A 106 -16.05 -8.95 7.12
N PRO A 107 -15.06 -9.76 6.67
CA PRO A 107 -14.06 -10.46 7.48
C PRO A 107 -12.95 -9.55 8.03
N GLY A 108 -12.86 -8.32 7.53
CA GLY A 108 -11.78 -7.40 7.82
C GLY A 108 -10.52 -7.69 6.99
N ALA A 109 -9.56 -6.78 7.05
CA ALA A 109 -8.29 -6.94 6.36
C ALA A 109 -7.15 -6.21 7.09
N ILE A 110 -5.93 -6.63 6.82
CA ILE A 110 -4.72 -5.90 7.20
C ILE A 110 -3.80 -5.72 5.98
N VAL A 111 -3.12 -4.58 5.92
CA VAL A 111 -2.01 -4.35 4.98
C VAL A 111 -0.71 -4.60 5.74
N GLU A 112 -0.03 -5.66 5.33
CA GLU A 112 1.26 -6.08 5.84
C GLU A 112 2.36 -5.31 5.10
N CYS A 113 3.02 -4.39 5.82
CA CYS A 113 3.90 -3.37 5.25
C CYS A 113 5.38 -3.74 5.31
N THR A 114 5.75 -4.98 5.60
CA THR A 114 7.15 -5.41 5.59
C THR A 114 7.67 -5.48 4.15
N PRO A 115 8.64 -4.63 3.74
CA PRO A 115 9.14 -4.59 2.37
C PRO A 115 10.14 -5.72 2.07
N ILE A 116 10.67 -5.73 0.84
CA ILE A 116 11.67 -6.69 0.37
C ILE A 116 12.85 -6.74 1.34
N ARG A 117 13.17 -7.96 1.81
CA ARG A 117 14.39 -8.25 2.59
C ARG A 117 14.55 -7.45 3.89
N VAL A 118 13.42 -7.11 4.51
CA VAL A 118 13.34 -6.56 5.89
C VAL A 118 12.54 -7.51 6.79
N GLY A 119 12.75 -8.82 6.60
CA GLY A 119 12.05 -9.88 7.33
C GLY A 119 10.74 -10.35 6.70
N ARG A 120 10.44 -9.95 5.46
CA ARG A 120 9.26 -10.41 4.71
C ARG A 120 9.43 -11.86 4.23
N ASP A 121 8.46 -12.72 4.52
CA ASP A 121 8.36 -14.07 3.92
C ASP A 121 6.95 -14.32 3.35
N PRO A 122 6.78 -14.31 2.01
CA PRO A 122 5.47 -14.52 1.37
C PRO A 122 4.77 -15.83 1.75
N ARG A 123 5.52 -16.90 2.05
CA ARG A 123 4.93 -18.20 2.40
C ARG A 123 4.37 -18.15 3.81
N LEU A 124 5.08 -17.50 4.72
CA LEU A 124 4.63 -17.29 6.09
C LEU A 124 3.33 -16.46 6.12
N LEU A 125 3.21 -15.47 5.25
CA LEU A 125 1.97 -14.69 5.06
C LEU A 125 0.81 -15.57 4.57
N VAL A 126 1.05 -16.46 3.60
CA VAL A 126 0.03 -17.41 3.11
C VAL A 126 -0.41 -18.37 4.22
N ASP A 127 0.53 -18.87 5.02
CA ASP A 127 0.23 -19.77 6.13
C ASP A 127 -0.55 -19.08 7.25
N LEU A 128 -0.29 -17.81 7.52
CA LEU A 128 -1.08 -17.00 8.44
C LEU A 128 -2.48 -16.74 7.86
N ALA A 129 -2.58 -16.31 6.61
CA ALA A 129 -3.85 -16.00 5.96
C ALA A 129 -4.81 -17.20 5.91
N ARG A 130 -4.30 -18.44 5.92
CA ARG A 130 -5.11 -19.67 6.00
C ARG A 130 -5.66 -19.98 7.41
N ARG A 131 -5.16 -19.32 8.45
CA ARG A 131 -5.53 -19.55 9.86
C ARG A 131 -6.52 -18.51 10.40
N VAL A 132 -6.73 -17.44 9.65
CA VAL A 132 -7.55 -16.29 10.02
C VAL A 132 -8.61 -16.05 8.94
N LYS A 133 -9.65 -15.29 9.27
CA LYS A 133 -10.70 -14.89 8.32
C LYS A 133 -10.32 -13.63 7.57
N CYS A 134 -9.63 -12.69 8.23
CA CYS A 134 -9.29 -11.41 7.64
C CYS A 134 -8.33 -11.57 6.45
N HIS A 135 -8.43 -10.66 5.50
CA HIS A 135 -7.55 -10.64 4.34
C HIS A 135 -6.18 -10.04 4.68
N LEU A 136 -5.11 -10.61 4.10
CA LEU A 136 -3.76 -10.07 4.20
C LEU A 136 -3.33 -9.54 2.84
N ILE A 137 -2.93 -8.27 2.78
CA ILE A 137 -2.38 -7.60 1.60
C ILE A 137 -0.89 -7.38 1.86
N ALA A 138 -0.01 -7.92 1.02
CA ALA A 138 1.44 -7.85 1.22
C ALA A 138 2.09 -6.70 0.43
N ALA A 139 3.21 -6.19 0.95
CA ALA A 139 3.99 -5.15 0.32
C ALA A 139 5.15 -5.67 -0.53
N THR A 140 5.39 -5.01 -1.67
CA THR A 140 6.69 -4.91 -2.33
C THR A 140 7.43 -3.65 -1.85
N GLY A 141 8.58 -3.32 -2.44
CA GLY A 141 9.30 -2.08 -2.18
C GLY A 141 10.53 -2.26 -1.30
N PHE A 142 11.27 -1.18 -1.06
CA PHE A 142 12.44 -1.14 -0.16
C PHE A 142 12.22 -0.13 0.97
N TRP A 143 12.78 -0.41 2.14
CA TRP A 143 12.70 0.49 3.29
C TRP A 143 13.64 1.70 3.15
N CYS A 144 13.68 2.55 4.17
CA CYS A 144 14.47 3.78 4.19
C CYS A 144 15.76 3.64 5.01
N GLU A 145 16.60 4.68 4.97
CA GLU A 145 17.88 4.77 5.64
C GLU A 145 17.81 5.32 7.08
N ALA A 146 16.59 5.40 7.65
CA ALA A 146 16.36 6.16 8.87
C ALA A 146 17.07 5.60 10.10
N PHE A 147 17.18 4.27 10.16
CA PHE A 147 17.72 3.54 11.30
C PHE A 147 18.72 2.45 10.90
N ALA A 148 18.82 2.14 9.62
CA ALA A 148 19.77 1.19 9.04
C ALA A 148 20.15 1.68 7.63
N PRO A 149 21.27 1.24 7.05
CA PRO A 149 21.57 1.53 5.65
C PRO A 149 20.45 1.07 4.71
N GLN A 150 20.39 1.66 3.51
CA GLN A 150 19.52 1.14 2.46
C GLN A 150 19.94 -0.29 2.12
N HIS A 151 18.96 -1.17 1.91
CA HIS A 151 19.24 -2.56 1.61
C HIS A 151 20.21 -2.69 0.42
N PRO A 152 21.29 -3.50 0.50
CA PRO A 152 22.36 -3.46 -0.49
C PRO A 152 21.89 -3.84 -1.90
N TRP A 153 20.85 -4.68 -2.02
CA TRP A 153 20.24 -4.97 -3.32
C TRP A 153 19.68 -3.71 -4.01
N ALA A 154 19.02 -2.82 -3.25
CA ALA A 154 18.48 -1.58 -3.78
C ALA A 154 19.60 -0.62 -4.19
N ILE A 155 20.69 -0.57 -3.41
CA ILE A 155 21.90 0.19 -3.74
C ILE A 155 22.51 -0.31 -5.03
N GLN A 156 22.80 -1.61 -5.14
CA GLN A 156 23.42 -2.22 -6.30
C GLN A 156 22.60 -1.95 -7.57
N MET A 157 21.31 -2.28 -7.56
CA MET A 157 20.42 -2.01 -8.70
C MET A 157 20.37 -0.53 -9.03
N GLY A 158 20.25 0.33 -8.02
CA GLY A 158 20.10 1.78 -8.20
C GLY A 158 21.32 2.47 -8.79
N LEU A 159 22.52 1.89 -8.65
CA LEU A 159 23.78 2.42 -9.21
C LEU A 159 24.05 1.96 -10.64
N GLU A 160 23.35 0.94 -11.11
CA GLU A 160 23.49 0.46 -12.49
C GLU A 160 22.87 1.45 -13.50
N ARG A 161 23.30 1.37 -14.76
CA ARG A 161 22.66 2.11 -15.85
C ARG A 161 21.18 1.71 -15.96
N GLY A 162 20.29 2.70 -15.87
CA GLY A 162 18.85 2.47 -15.82
C GLY A 162 18.36 1.93 -14.47
N GLY A 163 19.11 2.14 -13.39
CA GLY A 163 18.85 1.52 -12.08
C GLY A 163 17.46 1.80 -11.49
N ILE A 164 16.91 3.00 -11.70
CA ILE A 164 15.54 3.34 -11.28
C ILE A 164 14.53 2.43 -11.98
N ASP A 165 14.66 2.23 -13.30
CA ASP A 165 13.78 1.35 -14.07
C ASP A 165 13.93 -0.10 -13.62
N LYS A 166 15.14 -0.55 -13.29
CA LYS A 166 15.37 -1.91 -12.76
C LYS A 166 14.64 -2.14 -11.43
N ILE A 167 14.72 -1.16 -10.51
CA ILE A 167 13.98 -1.22 -9.25
C ILE A 167 12.47 -1.22 -9.52
N ALA A 168 11.99 -0.38 -10.45
CA ALA A 168 10.58 -0.34 -10.80
C ALA A 168 10.09 -1.67 -11.38
N GLN A 169 10.89 -2.31 -12.26
CA GLN A 169 10.58 -3.60 -12.84
C GLN A 169 10.54 -4.72 -11.79
N LEU A 170 11.39 -4.67 -10.76
CA LEU A 170 11.27 -5.58 -9.62
C LEU A 170 9.92 -5.41 -8.92
N TYR A 171 9.51 -4.18 -8.61
CA TYR A 171 8.20 -3.94 -7.97
C TYR A 171 7.03 -4.40 -8.85
N ILE A 172 7.07 -4.09 -10.14
CA ILE A 172 6.06 -4.50 -11.13
C ILE A 172 5.98 -6.03 -11.20
N ARG A 173 7.13 -6.72 -11.21
CA ARG A 173 7.20 -8.18 -11.19
C ARG A 173 6.53 -8.75 -9.94
N GLU A 174 6.81 -8.20 -8.75
CA GLU A 174 6.18 -8.68 -7.52
C GLU A 174 4.66 -8.45 -7.48
N ILE A 175 4.18 -7.39 -8.12
CA ILE A 175 2.76 -7.06 -8.24
C ILE A 175 2.04 -7.96 -9.26
N ARG A 176 2.68 -8.25 -10.41
CA ARG A 176 2.05 -8.95 -11.54
C ARG A 176 2.25 -10.45 -11.52
N GLU A 177 3.40 -10.92 -11.04
CA GLU A 177 3.83 -12.32 -11.12
C GLU A 177 3.95 -12.95 -9.73
N GLY A 178 4.72 -12.32 -8.84
CA GLY A 178 4.85 -12.75 -7.45
C GLY A 178 6.12 -12.27 -6.76
N MET A 179 6.08 -12.19 -5.43
CA MET A 179 7.13 -11.66 -4.57
C MET A 179 8.37 -12.55 -4.55
N GLU A 180 9.52 -11.93 -4.40
CA GLU A 180 10.83 -12.56 -4.23
C GLU A 180 10.82 -13.53 -3.04
N ASP A 181 11.48 -14.68 -3.23
CA ASP A 181 11.60 -15.72 -2.22
C ASP A 181 12.86 -15.49 -1.38
N PRO A 182 12.72 -15.22 -0.06
CA PRO A 182 13.86 -14.85 0.78
C PRO A 182 14.86 -15.99 1.02
N THR A 183 14.58 -17.23 0.58
CA THR A 183 15.51 -18.36 0.73
C THR A 183 16.54 -18.47 -0.38
N GLY A 184 16.37 -17.75 -1.50
CA GLY A 184 17.37 -17.64 -2.55
C GLY A 184 18.34 -16.48 -2.33
N GLN A 185 19.29 -16.31 -3.24
CA GLN A 185 19.98 -15.04 -3.42
C GLN A 185 19.01 -13.98 -3.96
N TRP A 186 19.37 -12.71 -3.80
CA TRP A 186 18.55 -11.58 -4.24
C TRP A 186 18.17 -11.67 -5.71
N GLY A 187 16.86 -11.76 -5.99
CA GLY A 187 16.34 -11.85 -7.35
C GLY A 187 16.57 -13.20 -8.05
N GLU A 188 17.09 -14.21 -7.34
CA GLU A 188 17.30 -15.56 -7.88
C GLU A 188 15.96 -16.31 -8.00
N LYS A 189 15.10 -16.16 -6.99
CA LYS A 189 13.86 -16.95 -6.85
C LYS A 189 12.67 -16.05 -6.53
N PHE A 190 11.52 -16.42 -7.05
CA PHE A 190 10.25 -15.74 -6.83
C PHE A 190 9.16 -16.76 -6.52
N THR A 191 8.21 -16.37 -5.68
CA THR A 191 6.98 -17.10 -5.39
C THR A 191 5.88 -16.72 -6.39
N ASN A 192 4.71 -17.36 -6.28
CA ASN A 192 3.51 -16.95 -7.01
C ASN A 192 2.58 -16.03 -6.18
N VAL A 193 3.04 -15.55 -5.02
CA VAL A 193 2.25 -14.71 -4.10
C VAL A 193 2.46 -13.26 -4.48
N LYS A 194 1.43 -12.57 -4.94
CA LYS A 194 1.55 -11.20 -5.47
C LYS A 194 1.47 -10.15 -4.36
N ALA A 195 2.23 -9.06 -4.53
CA ALA A 195 2.08 -7.87 -3.72
C ALA A 195 0.81 -7.09 -4.11
N GLY A 196 0.21 -6.41 -3.13
CA GLY A 196 -0.95 -5.54 -3.32
C GLY A 196 -0.73 -4.08 -2.93
N VAL A 197 0.45 -3.74 -2.39
CA VAL A 197 0.90 -2.37 -2.14
C VAL A 197 2.41 -2.24 -2.39
N ILE A 198 2.89 -1.03 -2.66
CA ILE A 198 4.32 -0.70 -2.72
C ILE A 198 4.69 0.06 -1.44
N LYS A 199 5.59 -0.48 -0.62
CA LYS A 199 6.11 0.20 0.57
C LYS A 199 7.43 0.89 0.26
N ILE A 200 7.51 2.18 0.57
CA ILE A 200 8.77 2.96 0.52
C ILE A 200 8.90 3.79 1.78
N GLY A 201 10.06 4.42 1.98
CA GLY A 201 10.20 5.39 3.06
C GLY A 201 11.24 6.46 2.75
N THR A 202 11.30 7.41 3.68
CA THR A 202 12.37 8.40 3.76
C THR A 202 12.84 8.55 5.19
N SER A 203 14.15 8.75 5.31
CA SER A 203 14.79 9.26 6.52
C SER A 203 14.26 10.66 6.89
N ALA A 204 14.81 11.25 7.96
CA ALA A 204 14.50 12.64 8.34
C ALA A 204 14.63 13.60 7.15
N TYR A 205 15.56 13.34 6.25
CA TYR A 205 15.66 13.96 4.93
C TYR A 205 15.88 12.87 3.88
N MET A 206 15.25 13.01 2.72
CA MET A 206 15.36 11.99 1.67
C MET A 206 16.78 11.87 1.14
N THR A 207 17.38 10.69 1.26
CA THR A 207 18.70 10.40 0.72
C THR A 207 18.67 10.16 -0.80
N PRO A 208 19.82 10.14 -1.50
CA PRO A 208 19.86 9.79 -2.91
C PRO A 208 19.37 8.37 -3.21
N SER A 209 19.59 7.40 -2.30
CA SER A 209 19.15 6.03 -2.52
C SER A 209 17.63 5.88 -2.32
N GLU A 210 17.10 6.55 -1.30
CA GLU A 210 15.67 6.62 -1.03
C GLU A 210 14.96 7.30 -2.21
N ARG A 211 15.51 8.40 -2.74
CA ARG A 211 14.99 9.09 -3.92
C ARG A 211 14.86 8.14 -5.11
N ARG A 212 15.84 7.27 -5.36
CA ARG A 212 15.76 6.25 -6.42
C ARG A 212 14.62 5.27 -6.18
N CYS A 213 14.50 4.71 -4.97
CA CYS A 213 13.43 3.77 -4.62
C CYS A 213 12.03 4.42 -4.68
N ASN A 214 11.90 5.67 -4.20
CA ASN A 214 10.66 6.43 -4.23
C ASN A 214 10.24 6.75 -5.68
N THR A 215 11.20 7.14 -6.54
CA THR A 215 10.92 7.37 -7.97
C THR A 215 10.50 6.06 -8.67
N ALA A 216 11.18 4.95 -8.38
CA ALA A 216 10.83 3.64 -8.93
C ALA A 216 9.41 3.19 -8.50
N ALA A 217 9.01 3.48 -7.26
CA ALA A 217 7.65 3.22 -6.78
C ALA A 217 6.59 4.03 -7.54
N ALA A 218 6.88 5.30 -7.86
CA ALA A 218 5.98 6.13 -8.67
C ALA A 218 5.78 5.55 -10.08
N ILE A 219 6.86 5.09 -10.71
CA ILE A 219 6.81 4.42 -12.02
C ILE A 219 5.99 3.13 -11.94
N ALA A 220 6.30 2.26 -10.98
CA ALA A 220 5.58 1.00 -10.79
C ALA A 220 4.09 1.20 -10.49
N SER A 221 3.74 2.17 -9.64
CA SER A 221 2.36 2.53 -9.34
C SER A 221 1.63 3.07 -10.57
N SER A 222 2.29 3.89 -11.39
CA SER A 222 1.71 4.43 -12.62
C SER A 222 1.43 3.34 -13.65
N GLU A 223 2.32 2.34 -13.75
CA GLU A 223 2.20 1.25 -14.72
C GLU A 223 1.20 0.17 -14.29
N THR A 224 1.08 -0.08 -12.99
CA THR A 224 0.26 -1.18 -12.46
C THR A 224 -1.06 -0.71 -11.86
N GLY A 225 -1.15 0.55 -11.45
CA GLY A 225 -2.24 1.07 -10.63
C GLY A 225 -2.09 0.77 -9.13
N CYS A 226 -1.10 -0.02 -8.72
CA CYS A 226 -0.86 -0.43 -7.33
C CYS A 226 -0.60 0.79 -6.43
N PRO A 227 -1.22 0.91 -5.25
CA PRO A 227 -0.99 2.04 -4.36
C PRO A 227 0.39 2.00 -3.70
N ILE A 228 0.87 3.17 -3.33
CA ILE A 228 2.11 3.39 -2.60
C ILE A 228 1.76 3.76 -1.16
N THR A 229 2.27 3.01 -0.19
CA THR A 229 2.26 3.37 1.23
C THR A 229 3.66 3.78 1.67
N THR A 230 3.77 4.88 2.39
CA THR A 230 5.08 5.44 2.77
C THR A 230 5.37 5.29 4.26
N HIS A 231 6.65 5.36 4.59
CA HIS A 231 7.19 5.59 5.93
C HIS A 231 7.81 6.99 5.95
N THR A 232 7.56 7.78 6.98
CA THR A 232 8.23 9.08 7.21
C THR A 232 8.93 9.10 8.56
N THR A 233 10.21 9.46 8.60
CA THR A 233 10.93 9.64 9.87
C THR A 233 10.92 11.12 10.25
N ASP A 234 10.26 11.47 11.36
CA ASP A 234 10.18 12.84 11.89
C ASP A 234 9.68 13.92 10.90
N GLY A 235 9.01 13.52 9.81
CA GLY A 235 8.48 14.41 8.77
C GLY A 235 8.86 13.99 7.35
N GLY A 236 8.74 14.88 6.37
CA GLY A 236 9.15 14.63 4.97
C GLY A 236 8.06 14.07 4.04
N GLY A 237 6.86 13.78 4.54
CA GLY A 237 5.68 13.44 3.73
C GLY A 237 5.35 14.41 2.58
N LEU A 238 5.54 15.73 2.73
CA LEU A 238 5.37 16.68 1.61
C LEU A 238 6.47 16.55 0.54
N GLU A 239 7.71 16.28 0.96
CA GLU A 239 8.81 15.98 0.03
C GLU A 239 8.50 14.70 -0.75
N GLN A 240 8.06 13.64 -0.05
CA GLN A 240 7.63 12.39 -0.67
C GLN A 240 6.49 12.61 -1.65
N ALA A 241 5.40 13.24 -1.23
CA ALA A 241 4.24 13.48 -2.07
C ALA A 241 4.63 14.23 -3.35
N ARG A 242 5.38 15.34 -3.23
CA ARG A 242 5.82 16.11 -4.41
C ARG A 242 6.70 15.31 -5.35
N LEU A 243 7.65 14.52 -4.82
CA LEU A 243 8.48 13.65 -5.65
C LEU A 243 7.64 12.62 -6.41
N LEU A 244 6.76 11.91 -5.69
CA LEU A 244 5.94 10.84 -6.27
C LEU A 244 5.04 11.37 -7.39
N LEU A 245 4.38 12.52 -7.15
CA LEU A 245 3.54 13.18 -8.15
C LEU A 245 4.36 13.67 -9.35
N ALA A 246 5.52 14.28 -9.13
CA ALA A 246 6.41 14.71 -10.20
C ALA A 246 6.95 13.54 -11.04
N ALA A 247 7.12 12.37 -10.42
CA ALA A 247 7.51 11.12 -11.06
C ALA A 247 6.32 10.36 -11.70
N GLY A 248 5.12 10.94 -11.70
CA GLY A 248 3.96 10.43 -12.44
C GLY A 248 2.93 9.65 -11.63
N ALA A 249 3.17 9.41 -10.33
CA ALA A 249 2.19 8.73 -9.48
C ALA A 249 0.89 9.54 -9.42
N LYS A 250 -0.25 8.84 -9.44
CA LYS A 250 -1.56 9.48 -9.25
C LYS A 250 -1.76 9.79 -7.76
N PRO A 251 -2.22 11.00 -7.39
CA PRO A 251 -2.35 11.39 -5.98
C PRO A 251 -3.26 10.43 -5.18
N GLN A 252 -4.37 9.98 -5.78
CA GLN A 252 -5.27 9.00 -5.18
C GLN A 252 -4.69 7.59 -5.01
N ARG A 253 -3.42 7.37 -5.37
CA ARG A 253 -2.65 6.13 -5.13
C ARG A 253 -1.52 6.32 -4.12
N VAL A 254 -1.31 7.52 -3.61
CA VAL A 254 -0.24 7.84 -2.66
C VAL A 254 -0.82 7.92 -1.25
N ILE A 255 -0.26 7.13 -0.34
CA ILE A 255 -0.62 7.08 1.07
C ILE A 255 0.60 7.51 1.89
N ILE A 256 0.47 8.65 2.56
CA ILE A 256 1.54 9.21 3.39
C ILE A 256 1.36 8.72 4.83
N GLY A 257 2.30 7.88 5.29
CA GLY A 257 2.28 7.23 6.60
C GLY A 257 2.67 8.14 7.77
N HIS A 258 2.45 7.66 8.99
CA HIS A 258 2.88 8.27 10.27
C HIS A 258 2.36 9.69 10.55
N MET A 259 1.17 10.02 10.04
CA MET A 259 0.61 11.38 10.13
C MET A 259 -0.02 11.74 11.48
N GLY A 260 0.16 10.92 12.53
CA GLY A 260 -0.45 11.15 13.86
C GLY A 260 0.43 11.84 14.91
N ASN A 261 1.64 12.29 14.55
CA ASN A 261 2.54 12.96 15.50
C ASN A 261 3.15 14.25 14.94
N LYS A 262 4.39 14.21 14.42
CA LYS A 262 5.11 15.40 13.95
C LYS A 262 4.75 15.75 12.51
N ASP A 263 4.75 17.04 12.22
CA ASP A 263 4.67 17.62 10.87
C ASP A 263 6.00 17.47 10.10
N ASP A 264 6.45 18.52 9.42
CA ASP A 264 7.81 18.68 8.90
C ASP A 264 8.82 19.10 10.00
N ARG A 265 9.03 18.22 11.00
CA ARG A 265 10.08 18.29 12.03
C ARG A 265 9.92 19.37 13.12
N LYS A 266 8.74 19.97 13.29
CA LYS A 266 8.55 21.18 14.12
C LYS A 266 7.38 21.12 15.10
N GLN A 267 6.22 20.63 14.69
CA GLN A 267 4.96 20.72 15.44
C GLN A 267 4.38 19.34 15.71
N ASP A 268 4.00 19.10 16.96
CA ASP A 268 3.39 17.85 17.41
C ASP A 268 1.88 17.75 17.07
N GLU A 269 1.22 18.86 16.71
CA GLU A 269 -0.17 18.90 16.27
C GLU A 269 -0.25 19.37 14.81
N ALA A 270 0.03 18.44 13.89
CA ALA A 270 0.38 18.68 12.50
C ALA A 270 -0.81 18.92 11.53
N TYR A 271 -1.91 19.54 11.97
CA TYR A 271 -3.12 19.67 11.14
C TYR A 271 -2.87 20.36 9.79
N GLU A 272 -2.20 21.52 9.76
CA GLU A 272 -1.96 22.24 8.50
C GLU A 272 -1.13 21.42 7.51
N TYR A 273 -0.19 20.64 8.04
CA TYR A 273 0.64 19.75 7.25
C TYR A 273 -0.16 18.58 6.68
N GLN A 274 -1.02 17.96 7.48
CA GLN A 274 -1.97 16.94 7.02
C GLN A 274 -2.92 17.50 5.95
N ARG A 275 -3.45 18.71 6.16
CA ARG A 275 -4.32 19.41 5.20
C ARG A 275 -3.64 19.61 3.85
N GLN A 276 -2.39 20.07 3.85
CA GLN A 276 -1.61 20.25 2.61
C GLN A 276 -1.44 18.93 1.84
N LEU A 277 -1.25 17.80 2.53
CA LEU A 277 -1.13 16.49 1.88
C LEU A 277 -2.44 16.03 1.24
N VAL A 278 -3.57 16.21 1.93
CA VAL A 278 -4.89 15.86 1.37
C VAL A 278 -5.31 16.82 0.25
N GLU A 279 -4.88 18.09 0.28
CA GLU A 279 -5.10 19.04 -0.82
C GLU A 279 -4.33 18.69 -2.10
N LEU A 280 -3.20 17.97 -1.97
CA LEU A 280 -2.51 17.37 -3.12
C LEU A 280 -3.26 16.13 -3.67
N GLY A 281 -4.32 15.68 -3.00
CA GLY A 281 -5.11 14.51 -3.36
C GLY A 281 -4.58 13.19 -2.79
N CYS A 282 -3.55 13.22 -1.95
CA CYS A 282 -2.99 12.04 -1.29
C CYS A 282 -3.86 11.58 -0.11
N TYR A 283 -3.68 10.34 0.32
CA TYR A 283 -4.17 9.88 1.62
C TYR A 283 -3.19 10.23 2.72
N VAL A 284 -3.70 10.56 3.90
CA VAL A 284 -2.94 10.64 5.15
C VAL A 284 -3.30 9.46 6.04
N GLN A 285 -2.28 8.82 6.59
CA GLN A 285 -2.45 7.60 7.34
C GLN A 285 -2.01 7.76 8.79
N PHE A 286 -2.97 7.59 9.70
CA PHE A 286 -2.77 7.55 11.15
C PHE A 286 -2.53 6.10 11.55
N ASP A 287 -1.30 5.64 11.34
CA ASP A 287 -0.91 4.24 11.45
C ASP A 287 -0.09 3.89 12.68
N ARG A 288 -0.01 4.75 13.69
CA ARG A 288 0.68 4.44 14.96
C ARG A 288 -0.23 4.57 16.16
N VAL A 289 -1.53 4.44 15.94
CA VAL A 289 -2.56 4.72 16.95
C VAL A 289 -2.30 3.86 18.19
N GLY A 290 -2.11 4.53 19.33
CA GLY A 290 -1.84 3.88 20.62
C GLY A 290 -0.36 3.86 21.03
N HIS A 291 0.56 4.30 20.16
CA HIS A 291 1.95 4.56 20.55
C HIS A 291 2.02 5.85 21.39
N ASP A 292 3.08 6.02 22.20
CA ASP A 292 3.18 7.14 23.16
C ASP A 292 3.00 8.52 22.52
N SER A 293 3.68 8.80 21.40
CA SER A 293 3.55 10.07 20.68
C SER A 293 2.32 10.16 19.76
N TYR A 294 1.54 9.07 19.69
CA TYR A 294 0.39 8.86 18.82
C TYR A 294 -0.81 8.38 19.64
N ALA A 295 -0.96 8.95 20.85
CA ALA A 295 -2.04 8.62 21.76
C ALA A 295 -3.40 8.69 21.06
N VAL A 296 -4.33 7.83 21.49
CA VAL A 296 -5.62 7.64 20.81
C VAL A 296 -6.40 8.96 20.73
N ASP A 297 -6.42 9.74 21.82
CA ASP A 297 -7.09 11.03 21.91
C ASP A 297 -6.48 12.07 20.97
N LYS A 298 -5.15 12.06 20.82
CA LYS A 298 -4.42 12.92 19.88
C LYS A 298 -4.79 12.58 18.44
N CYS A 299 -4.72 11.30 18.07
CA CYS A 299 -5.13 10.86 16.74
C CYS A 299 -6.59 11.21 16.47
N ALA A 300 -7.49 10.99 17.45
CA ALA A 300 -8.91 11.32 17.31
C ALA A 300 -9.15 12.81 17.06
N ARG A 301 -8.47 13.71 17.78
CA ARG A 301 -8.55 15.16 17.56
C ARG A 301 -8.10 15.56 16.16
N GLN A 302 -6.96 15.04 15.70
CA GLN A 302 -6.42 15.38 14.39
C GLN A 302 -7.30 14.87 13.25
N ILE A 303 -7.75 13.61 13.34
CA ILE A 303 -8.70 13.01 12.39
C ILE A 303 -9.99 13.83 12.34
N ARG A 304 -10.55 14.19 13.51
CA ARG A 304 -11.78 15.00 13.57
C ARG A 304 -11.62 16.32 12.83
N ARG A 305 -10.51 17.04 13.03
CA ARG A 305 -10.27 18.33 12.34
C ARG A 305 -10.24 18.16 10.81
N LEU A 306 -9.63 17.09 10.30
CA LEU A 306 -9.65 16.79 8.86
C LEU A 306 -11.05 16.44 8.35
N VAL A 307 -11.84 15.71 9.14
CA VAL A 307 -13.24 15.41 8.81
C VAL A 307 -14.08 16.69 8.76
N GLU A 308 -13.95 17.58 9.76
CA GLU A 308 -14.64 18.88 9.81
C GLU A 308 -14.27 19.77 8.61
N ALA A 309 -13.05 19.63 8.09
CA ALA A 309 -12.59 20.30 6.88
C ALA A 309 -13.01 19.60 5.57
N GLY A 310 -13.76 18.50 5.62
CA GLY A 310 -14.30 17.80 4.45
C GLY A 310 -13.41 16.69 3.87
N PHE A 311 -12.33 16.31 4.54
CA PHE A 311 -11.33 15.36 4.02
C PHE A 311 -11.48 13.92 4.53
N ALA A 312 -12.66 13.53 5.04
CA ALA A 312 -12.93 12.18 5.54
C ALA A 312 -12.58 11.06 4.55
N GLN A 313 -12.64 11.33 3.24
CA GLN A 313 -12.35 10.38 2.17
C GLN A 313 -10.86 10.14 1.90
N GLN A 314 -9.95 10.78 2.65
CA GLN A 314 -8.50 10.68 2.44
C GLN A 314 -7.75 10.26 3.71
N ILE A 315 -8.48 9.76 4.72
CA ILE A 315 -7.92 9.35 6.01
C ILE A 315 -7.90 7.83 6.08
N LEU A 316 -6.78 7.26 6.52
CA LEU A 316 -6.58 5.84 6.77
C LEU A 316 -6.05 5.64 8.20
N VAL A 317 -6.25 4.44 8.77
CA VAL A 317 -5.85 4.12 10.14
C VAL A 317 -5.15 2.76 10.23
N GLY A 318 -4.30 2.58 11.24
CA GLY A 318 -3.57 1.35 11.56
C GLY A 318 -2.76 1.53 12.83
N HIS A 319 -1.87 0.58 13.12
CA HIS A 319 -1.08 0.60 14.34
C HIS A 319 0.43 0.50 14.15
N ASP A 320 0.93 -0.01 13.01
CA ASP A 320 2.38 -0.14 12.77
C ASP A 320 3.06 -0.94 13.90
N TRP A 321 2.33 -1.94 14.42
CA TRP A 321 2.89 -2.85 15.40
C TRP A 321 3.72 -3.93 14.71
N ALA A 322 4.89 -4.19 15.27
CA ALA A 322 5.81 -5.27 14.92
C ALA A 322 5.85 -6.34 16.05
N PRO A 323 4.77 -7.14 16.22
CA PRO A 323 4.57 -8.03 17.38
C PRO A 323 5.56 -9.18 17.49
N TYR A 324 6.22 -9.57 16.40
CA TYR A 324 7.22 -10.61 16.43
C TYR A 324 8.49 -10.09 15.78
N PHE A 325 9.60 -10.14 16.51
CA PHE A 325 10.91 -9.80 16.02
C PHE A 325 11.90 -10.81 16.60
N TYR A 326 12.58 -11.58 15.74
CA TYR A 326 13.52 -12.58 16.21
C TYR A 326 14.82 -11.91 16.69
N ARG A 327 14.83 -11.55 17.97
CA ARG A 327 15.96 -10.86 18.61
C ARG A 327 17.25 -11.68 18.66
N GLY A 328 17.19 -13.01 18.79
CA GLY A 328 18.37 -13.82 19.12
C GLY A 328 19.56 -13.66 18.17
N GLN A 329 19.32 -13.59 16.86
CA GLN A 329 20.39 -13.43 15.86
C GLN A 329 20.69 -11.96 15.54
N PHE A 330 19.70 -11.08 15.68
CA PHE A 330 19.88 -9.63 15.55
C PHE A 330 20.75 -9.07 16.69
N ASP A 331 20.42 -9.38 17.95
CA ASP A 331 21.11 -8.92 19.16
C ASP A 331 22.55 -9.46 19.26
N SER A 332 22.85 -10.60 18.61
CA SER A 332 24.19 -11.20 18.62
C SER A 332 25.12 -10.68 17.52
N ASN A 333 24.59 -10.06 16.47
CA ASN A 333 25.38 -9.60 15.32
C ASN A 333 25.31 -8.09 15.10
N VAL A 334 24.27 -7.40 15.61
CA VAL A 334 24.11 -5.95 15.50
C VAL A 334 24.61 -5.29 16.80
N PRO A 335 25.50 -4.28 16.74
CA PRO A 335 26.04 -3.62 17.94
C PRO A 335 24.94 -3.10 18.89
N ASN A 336 25.06 -3.41 20.19
CA ASN A 336 24.10 -3.10 21.26
C ASN A 336 23.62 -1.63 21.29
N ASN A 337 24.44 -0.68 20.84
CA ASN A 337 24.12 0.75 20.83
C ASN A 337 23.07 1.17 19.78
N THR A 338 22.61 0.27 18.92
CA THR A 338 21.52 0.51 17.95
C THR A 338 20.16 0.00 18.43
N ILE A 339 20.14 -0.93 19.40
CA ILE A 339 18.93 -1.66 19.87
C ILE A 339 18.19 -0.91 20.97
N ASP A 340 18.89 -0.12 21.80
CA ASP A 340 18.29 0.64 22.91
C ASP A 340 17.21 1.64 22.44
N ALA A 341 17.18 2.00 21.16
CA ALA A 341 16.15 2.84 20.55
C ALA A 341 14.84 2.10 20.20
N TRP A 342 14.87 0.77 20.05
CA TRP A 342 13.69 -0.03 19.70
C TRP A 342 13.04 -0.63 20.94
N THR A 343 12.14 0.14 21.56
CA THR A 343 11.27 -0.38 22.62
C THR A 343 10.15 -1.21 21.99
N PHE A 344 10.30 -2.54 21.99
CA PHE A 344 9.24 -3.44 21.56
C PHE A 344 8.17 -3.47 22.65
N LYS A 345 7.05 -2.80 22.40
CA LYS A 345 5.88 -2.81 23.28
C LYS A 345 4.97 -3.97 22.92
N ASP A 346 4.16 -4.37 23.89
CA ASP A 346 3.07 -5.30 23.64
C ASP A 346 2.14 -4.73 22.58
N SER A 347 2.00 -5.47 21.49
CA SER A 347 1.21 -5.07 20.34
C SER A 347 -0.26 -5.44 20.54
N ASP A 348 -1.16 -4.56 20.10
CA ASP A 348 -2.61 -4.78 20.16
C ASP A 348 -3.28 -4.23 18.89
N TYR A 349 -3.79 -5.13 18.04
CA TYR A 349 -4.53 -4.77 16.81
C TYR A 349 -5.98 -4.35 17.07
N THR A 350 -6.41 -4.29 18.32
CA THR A 350 -7.77 -3.90 18.71
C THR A 350 -7.88 -2.43 19.14
N ILE A 351 -6.79 -1.68 19.23
CA ILE A 351 -6.80 -0.29 19.71
C ILE A 351 -7.65 0.59 18.80
N VAL A 352 -7.51 0.49 17.47
CA VAL A 352 -8.33 1.24 16.52
C VAL A 352 -9.81 0.95 16.77
N THR A 353 -10.22 -0.31 16.79
CA THR A 353 -11.64 -0.68 16.88
C THR A 353 -12.25 -0.46 18.27
N LYS A 354 -11.52 -0.75 19.35
CA LYS A 354 -12.01 -0.64 20.74
C LYS A 354 -11.83 0.73 21.37
N GLN A 355 -10.91 1.55 20.87
CA GLN A 355 -10.56 2.83 21.49
C GLN A 355 -10.73 4.01 20.53
N LEU A 356 -10.08 3.99 19.36
CA LEU A 356 -10.12 5.12 18.43
C LEU A 356 -11.53 5.37 17.89
N LEU A 357 -12.20 4.33 17.36
CA LEU A 357 -13.53 4.53 16.75
C LEU A 357 -14.58 5.01 17.76
N PRO A 358 -14.67 4.46 19.00
CA PRO A 358 -15.54 5.01 20.03
C PRO A 358 -15.21 6.47 20.38
N GLN A 359 -13.93 6.84 20.44
CA GLN A 359 -13.54 8.23 20.71
C GLN A 359 -13.91 9.18 19.57
N LEU A 360 -13.74 8.77 18.31
CA LEU A 360 -14.19 9.55 17.15
C LEU A 360 -15.71 9.78 17.19
N ALA A 361 -16.48 8.73 17.49
CA ALA A 361 -17.93 8.83 17.62
C ALA A 361 -18.34 9.76 18.77
N ALA A 362 -17.71 9.63 19.94
CA ALA A 362 -17.94 10.51 21.08
C ALA A 362 -17.56 11.97 20.80
N ALA A 363 -16.57 12.19 19.92
CA ALA A 363 -16.15 13.51 19.47
C ALA A 363 -17.03 14.10 18.34
N GLY A 364 -18.10 13.41 17.93
CA GLY A 364 -19.07 13.90 16.95
C GLY A 364 -18.77 13.54 15.49
N VAL A 365 -17.78 12.69 15.22
CA VAL A 365 -17.53 12.17 13.86
C VAL A 365 -18.66 11.24 13.47
N SER A 366 -19.26 11.46 12.30
CA SER A 366 -20.43 10.70 11.86
C SER A 366 -20.09 9.22 11.60
N ALA A 367 -21.07 8.33 11.77
CA ALA A 367 -20.91 6.92 11.44
C ALA A 367 -20.53 6.70 9.96
N LYS A 368 -21.01 7.58 9.06
CA LYS A 368 -20.67 7.57 7.62
C LYS A 368 -19.19 7.87 7.41
N ASP A 369 -18.63 8.84 8.10
CA ASP A 369 -17.21 9.20 7.98
C ASP A 369 -16.31 8.15 8.60
N ILE A 370 -16.69 7.59 9.76
CA ILE A 370 -16.00 6.43 10.35
C ILE A 370 -15.98 5.26 9.37
N GLN A 371 -17.12 4.97 8.72
CA GLN A 371 -17.19 3.92 7.70
C GLN A 371 -16.33 4.24 6.47
N ALA A 372 -16.26 5.50 6.06
CA ALA A 372 -15.36 5.91 4.98
C ALA A 372 -13.89 5.65 5.37
N ILE A 373 -13.46 6.09 6.54
CA ILE A 373 -12.08 5.93 7.04
C ILE A 373 -11.66 4.46 7.10
N THR A 374 -12.57 3.59 7.55
CA THR A 374 -12.22 2.20 7.94
C THR A 374 -12.57 1.16 6.88
N ILE A 375 -13.48 1.46 5.94
CA ILE A 375 -13.93 0.53 4.90
C ILE A 375 -13.82 1.16 3.51
N GLY A 376 -14.46 2.32 3.31
CA GLY A 376 -14.58 2.93 1.98
C GLY A 376 -13.24 3.37 1.38
N ASN A 377 -12.40 4.03 2.17
CA ASN A 377 -11.09 4.53 1.78
C ASN A 377 -10.12 3.36 1.50
N PRO A 378 -9.95 2.37 2.41
CA PRO A 378 -9.18 1.16 2.12
C PRO A 378 -9.61 0.44 0.84
N ALA A 379 -10.90 0.16 0.69
CA ALA A 379 -11.43 -0.53 -0.49
C ALA A 379 -11.12 0.24 -1.78
N ARG A 380 -11.25 1.58 -1.76
CA ARG A 380 -10.97 2.42 -2.92
C ARG A 380 -9.48 2.48 -3.27
N VAL A 381 -8.61 2.68 -2.28
CA VAL A 381 -7.17 2.89 -2.54
C VAL A 381 -6.45 1.59 -2.92
N LEU A 382 -6.86 0.46 -2.33
CA LEU A 382 -6.25 -0.86 -2.57
C LEU A 382 -6.72 -1.55 -3.86
N ALA A 383 -7.77 -1.04 -4.52
CA ALA A 383 -8.32 -1.63 -5.73
C ALA A 383 -7.64 -1.09 -6.98
N PHE A 384 -6.98 -1.94 -7.78
CA PHE A 384 -6.32 -1.54 -9.02
C PHE A 384 -6.48 -2.54 -10.17
#